data_AF-A0A399SU59-F1
#
_entry.id   AF-A0A399SU59-F1
#
_cell.length_a   1.000
_cell.length_b   1.000
_cell.length_c   1.000
_cell.angle_alpha   90.00
_cell.angle_beta   90.00
_cell.angle_gamma   90.00
#
_symmetry.space_group_name_H-M   'P 1'
#
loop_
_entity.id
_entity.type
_entity.pdbx_description
1 polymer ?
#
loop_
_entity_poly.entity_id
_entity_poly.type
_entity_poly.pdbx_seq_one_letter_code
_entity_poly.pdbx_strand_id
1 'polypeptide(L)'
;MPAYVRPAIDAPPAIADDGIPYGSRWDDTGTPAEDAYTRTSHLERFAPLHAVADALVAHLAATHEVTTVEGADPSLADPHPDAVRSVRLAPRDGNGRTLTLEYTAFPGVLLHAGRRTSEAFPQCGCDACDDRWEDLADSLEEAVLLAAGQLPPPPEPFGDLVR
;
A
#
# COMPACT_ATOMS: atom_id res chain seq x y z
N MET A 1 10.05 17.36 -12.78
CA MET A 1 10.17 16.58 -11.52
C MET A 1 10.57 15.18 -11.91
N PRO A 2 11.47 14.51 -11.17
CA PRO A 2 11.77 13.10 -11.42
C PRO A 2 10.48 12.28 -11.27
N ALA A 3 10.35 11.21 -12.06
CA ALA A 3 9.29 10.23 -11.85
C ALA A 3 9.58 9.45 -10.56
N TYR A 4 8.53 9.00 -9.89
CA TYR A 4 8.67 8.07 -8.77
C TYR A 4 9.26 6.75 -9.26
N VAL A 5 10.13 6.16 -8.44
CA VAL A 5 10.71 4.84 -8.67
C VAL A 5 10.60 4.07 -7.37
N ARG A 6 9.94 2.91 -7.41
CA ARG A 6 9.84 1.99 -6.27
C ARG A 6 11.24 1.56 -5.83
N PRO A 7 11.54 1.55 -4.51
CA PRO A 7 12.79 0.99 -4.03
C PRO A 7 12.86 -0.52 -4.32
N ALA A 8 14.04 -1.03 -4.61
CA ALA A 8 14.24 -2.48 -4.64
C ALA A 8 14.05 -3.04 -3.22
N ILE A 9 13.05 -3.90 -3.05
CA ILE A 9 12.74 -4.54 -1.77
C ILE A 9 13.07 -6.03 -1.89
N ASP A 10 13.96 -6.51 -1.03
CA ASP A 10 14.28 -7.94 -0.91
C ASP A 10 13.20 -8.64 -0.09
N ALA A 11 12.08 -8.96 -0.74
CA ALA A 11 10.96 -9.69 -0.17
C ALA A 11 10.73 -10.95 -1.01
N PRO A 12 11.09 -12.15 -0.50
CA PRO A 12 10.78 -13.39 -1.21
C PRO A 12 9.25 -13.56 -1.33
N PRO A 13 8.76 -14.25 -2.37
CA PRO A 13 7.34 -14.54 -2.51
C PRO A 13 6.82 -15.22 -1.25
N ALA A 14 5.73 -14.71 -0.69
CA ALA A 14 5.07 -15.35 0.43
C ALA A 14 4.44 -16.66 -0.05
N ILE A 15 4.72 -17.74 0.67
CA ILE A 15 4.26 -19.09 0.35
C ILE A 15 3.20 -19.48 1.37
N ALA A 16 2.03 -19.90 0.89
CA ALA A 16 0.96 -20.38 1.75
C ALA A 16 1.26 -21.78 2.30
N ASP A 17 0.44 -22.25 3.25
CA ASP A 17 0.63 -23.55 3.91
C ASP A 17 0.58 -24.76 2.96
N ASP A 18 -0.06 -24.59 1.80
CA ASP A 18 -0.15 -25.59 0.73
C ASP A 18 1.10 -25.61 -0.18
N GLY A 19 2.06 -24.72 0.06
CA GLY A 19 3.29 -24.60 -0.72
C GLY A 19 3.14 -23.75 -1.99
N ILE A 20 1.97 -23.17 -2.24
CA ILE A 20 1.71 -22.33 -3.41
C ILE A 20 1.98 -20.86 -3.05
N PRO A 21 2.70 -20.10 -3.90
CA PRO A 21 2.86 -18.66 -3.70
C PRO A 21 1.52 -17.93 -3.71
N TYR A 22 1.38 -16.90 -2.86
CA TYR A 22 0.25 -15.97 -2.96
C TYR A 22 0.18 -15.34 -4.36
N GLY A 23 -1.04 -15.12 -4.85
CA GLY A 23 -1.36 -14.58 -6.18
C GLY A 23 -1.54 -15.63 -7.28
N SER A 24 -1.49 -16.91 -6.92
CA SER A 24 -1.66 -18.04 -7.85
C SER A 24 -2.38 -19.24 -7.24
N ARG A 25 -2.87 -19.13 -5.99
CA ARG A 25 -3.43 -20.26 -5.23
C ARG A 25 -4.70 -20.82 -5.84
N TRP A 26 -5.42 -19.98 -6.57
CA TRP A 26 -6.72 -20.33 -7.13
C TRP A 26 -6.71 -20.48 -8.65
N ASP A 27 -5.54 -20.43 -9.30
CA ASP A 27 -5.43 -20.50 -10.77
C ASP A 27 -6.02 -21.81 -11.33
N ASP A 28 -5.78 -22.93 -10.64
CA ASP A 28 -6.26 -24.25 -11.06
C ASP A 28 -7.71 -24.54 -10.65
N THR A 29 -8.15 -24.04 -9.49
CA THR A 29 -9.48 -24.35 -8.93
C THR A 29 -10.54 -23.30 -9.27
N GLY A 30 -10.12 -22.07 -9.59
CA GLY A 30 -10.97 -20.92 -9.88
C GLY A 30 -11.75 -20.35 -8.69
N THR A 31 -11.74 -21.03 -7.53
CA THR A 31 -12.46 -20.60 -6.33
C THR A 31 -11.64 -20.90 -5.06
N PRO A 32 -11.51 -19.94 -4.13
CA PRO A 32 -10.93 -20.19 -2.80
C PRO A 32 -11.75 -21.20 -2.00
N ALA A 33 -11.08 -21.93 -1.10
CA ALA A 33 -11.78 -22.74 -0.09
C ALA A 33 -12.59 -21.85 0.86
N GLU A 34 -13.74 -22.33 1.35
CA GLU A 34 -14.63 -21.52 2.22
C GLU A 34 -13.91 -21.00 3.48
N ASP A 35 -13.04 -21.81 4.07
CA ASP A 35 -12.31 -21.43 5.27
C ASP A 35 -11.26 -20.33 5.01
N ALA A 36 -10.79 -20.15 3.77
CA ALA A 36 -9.81 -19.13 3.41
C ALA A 36 -10.38 -17.70 3.53
N TYR A 37 -11.70 -17.52 3.46
CA TYR A 37 -12.36 -16.22 3.67
C TYR A 37 -12.35 -15.75 5.12
N THR A 38 -12.12 -16.66 6.07
CA THR A 38 -12.13 -16.35 7.51
C THR A 38 -10.75 -16.49 8.15
N ARG A 39 -9.78 -17.00 7.39
CA ARG A 39 -8.38 -17.14 7.81
C ARG A 39 -7.56 -15.97 7.33
N THR A 40 -6.54 -15.66 8.12
CA THR A 40 -5.66 -14.52 7.92
C THR A 40 -4.28 -14.96 8.38
N SER A 41 -3.47 -15.44 7.44
CA SER A 41 -2.17 -16.07 7.68
C SER A 41 -1.06 -15.28 6.98
N HIS A 42 0.21 -15.56 7.26
CA HIS A 42 1.37 -15.02 6.52
C HIS A 42 1.33 -13.49 6.31
N LEU A 43 1.05 -12.74 7.37
CA LEU A 43 0.84 -11.29 7.31
C LEU A 43 2.09 -10.49 7.02
N GLU A 44 3.25 -11.06 7.34
CA GLU A 44 4.55 -10.54 6.95
C GLU A 44 4.66 -10.30 5.44
N ARG A 45 3.82 -10.97 4.62
CA ARG A 45 3.76 -10.73 3.17
C ARG A 45 3.47 -9.27 2.84
N PHE A 46 2.71 -8.55 3.66
CA PHE A 46 2.36 -7.16 3.40
C PHE A 46 3.38 -6.14 3.91
N ALA A 47 4.36 -6.57 4.74
CA ALA A 47 5.38 -5.68 5.30
C ALA A 47 6.11 -4.77 4.29
N PRO A 48 6.40 -5.20 3.05
CA PRO A 48 6.95 -4.33 2.01
C PRO A 48 6.15 -3.05 1.73
N LEU A 49 4.83 -3.04 1.94
CA LEU A 49 3.98 -1.87 1.70
C LEU A 49 4.39 -0.66 2.54
N HIS A 50 4.92 -0.88 3.75
CA HIS A 50 5.43 0.21 4.59
C HIS A 50 6.67 0.86 3.94
N ALA A 51 7.58 0.07 3.37
CA ALA A 51 8.75 0.60 2.68
C ALA A 51 8.36 1.38 1.40
N VAL A 52 7.35 0.90 0.66
CA VAL A 52 6.81 1.59 -0.51
C VAL A 52 6.17 2.93 -0.10
N ALA A 53 5.35 2.93 0.95
CA ALA A 53 4.73 4.15 1.46
C ALA A 53 5.77 5.18 1.94
N ASP A 54 6.85 4.74 2.59
CA ASP A 54 7.97 5.62 2.97
C ASP A 54 8.65 6.25 1.76
N ALA A 55 8.89 5.46 0.71
CA ALA A 55 9.47 5.97 -0.54
C ALA A 55 8.54 6.99 -1.23
N LEU A 56 7.22 6.75 -1.22
CA LEU A 56 6.23 7.68 -1.74
C LEU A 56 6.21 8.99 -0.94
N VAL A 57 6.22 8.93 0.39
CA VAL A 57 6.32 10.11 1.26
C VAL A 57 7.58 10.92 0.94
N ALA A 58 8.73 10.24 0.85
CA ALA A 58 10.00 10.89 0.53
C ALA A 58 9.98 11.53 -0.86
N HIS A 59 9.41 10.85 -1.86
CA HIS A 59 9.24 11.37 -3.21
C HIS A 59 8.35 12.61 -3.25
N LEU A 60 7.18 12.57 -2.59
CA LEU A 60 6.28 13.71 -2.55
C LEU A 60 6.89 14.90 -1.81
N ALA A 61 7.62 14.67 -0.72
CA ALA A 61 8.34 15.71 0.02
C ALA A 61 9.48 16.33 -0.80
N ALA A 62 10.13 15.56 -1.68
CA ALA A 62 11.20 16.04 -2.54
C ALA A 62 10.70 16.75 -3.80
N THR A 63 9.49 16.42 -4.27
CA THR A 63 8.96 16.91 -5.55
C THR A 63 7.91 18.00 -5.41
N HIS A 64 7.26 18.15 -4.25
CA HIS A 64 6.26 19.18 -3.99
C HIS A 64 6.64 20.08 -2.82
N GLU A 65 6.10 21.30 -2.81
CA GLU A 65 6.21 22.22 -1.68
C GLU A 65 5.24 21.83 -0.55
N VAL A 66 5.54 20.71 0.13
CA VAL A 66 4.76 20.20 1.26
C VAL A 66 5.53 20.28 2.58
N THR A 67 4.78 20.19 3.68
CA THR A 67 5.31 19.96 5.01
C THR A 67 4.91 18.55 5.44
N THR A 68 5.90 17.75 5.82
CA THR A 68 5.69 16.41 6.36
C THR A 68 5.60 16.48 7.88
N VAL A 69 4.55 15.90 8.45
CA VAL A 69 4.33 15.82 9.89
C VAL A 69 4.13 14.35 10.25
N GLU A 70 5.02 13.83 11.10
CA GLU A 70 4.94 12.49 11.67
C GLU A 70 4.04 12.47 12.90
N GLY A 71 3.32 11.36 13.09
CA GLY A 71 2.42 11.13 14.22
C GLY A 71 0.95 11.24 13.85
N ALA A 72 0.08 10.98 14.83
CA ALA A 72 -1.37 10.98 14.64
C ALA A 72 -1.85 12.31 14.05
N ASP A 73 -2.64 12.24 12.97
CA ASP A 73 -3.25 13.41 12.35
C ASP A 73 -4.60 13.70 13.03
N PRO A 74 -4.70 14.77 13.85
CA PRO A 74 -5.92 15.09 14.58
C PRO A 74 -7.06 15.57 13.67
N SER A 75 -6.80 15.78 12.38
CA SER A 75 -7.81 16.21 11.41
C SER A 75 -8.58 15.07 10.75
N LEU A 76 -8.10 13.82 10.90
CA LEU A 76 -8.79 12.63 10.44
C LEU A 76 -10.07 12.41 11.26
N ALA A 77 -11.18 12.19 10.56
CA ALA A 77 -12.46 11.90 11.22
C ALA A 77 -12.51 10.48 11.81
N ASP A 78 -11.76 9.55 11.20
CA ASP A 78 -11.76 8.13 11.54
C ASP A 78 -10.34 7.56 11.35
N PRO A 79 -9.43 7.80 12.31
CA PRO A 79 -8.10 7.21 12.28
C PRO A 79 -8.19 5.70 12.53
N HIS A 80 -7.36 4.91 11.85
CA HIS A 80 -7.40 3.46 11.99
C HIS A 80 -7.01 3.03 13.42
N PRO A 81 -7.79 2.15 14.11
CA PRO A 81 -7.53 1.78 15.50
C PRO A 81 -6.18 1.09 15.70
N ASP A 82 -5.71 0.36 14.69
CA ASP A 82 -4.41 -0.35 14.70
C ASP A 82 -3.29 0.43 14.00
N ALA A 83 -3.45 1.73 13.76
CA ALA A 83 -2.38 2.56 13.21
C ALA A 83 -1.18 2.62 14.18
N VAL A 84 -0.02 2.17 13.72
CA VAL A 84 1.25 2.21 14.47
C VAL A 84 2.07 3.45 14.15
N ARG A 85 1.81 4.07 12.99
CA ARG A 85 2.45 5.31 12.53
C ARG A 85 1.54 6.03 11.55
N SER A 86 1.62 7.35 11.50
CA SER A 86 0.94 8.15 10.49
C SER A 86 1.85 9.26 9.99
N VAL A 87 1.75 9.59 8.70
CA VAL A 87 2.51 10.66 8.05
C VAL A 87 1.56 11.55 7.27
N ARG A 88 1.53 12.84 7.63
CA ARG A 88 0.71 13.86 6.98
C ARG A 88 1.56 14.75 6.08
N LEU A 89 1.15 14.89 4.82
CA LEU A 89 1.74 15.75 3.81
C LEU A 89 0.78 16.91 3.52
N ALA A 90 1.13 18.12 3.93
CA ALA A 90 0.30 19.32 3.75
C ALA A 90 0.98 20.35 2.83
N PRO A 91 0.32 20.85 1.77
CA PRO A 91 0.84 21.93 0.94
C PRO A 91 1.21 23.17 1.77
N ARG A 92 2.39 23.75 1.52
CA ARG A 92 2.93 24.89 2.30
C ARG A 92 2.17 26.19 2.06
N ASP A 93 1.68 26.39 0.84
CA ASP A 93 0.86 27.52 0.46
C ASP A 93 -0.59 27.42 0.99
N GLY A 94 -0.93 26.30 1.63
CA GLY A 94 -2.28 25.99 2.11
C GLY A 94 -3.28 25.67 1.00
N ASN A 95 -2.85 25.71 -0.27
CA ASN A 95 -3.68 25.49 -1.43
C ASN A 95 -3.37 24.10 -2.01
N GLY A 96 -4.29 23.17 -1.79
CA GLY A 96 -4.16 21.82 -2.32
C GLY A 96 -4.69 20.79 -1.35
N ARG A 97 -4.60 19.53 -1.74
CA ARG A 97 -5.08 18.43 -0.93
C ARG A 97 -4.02 18.01 0.07
N THR A 98 -4.40 17.91 1.34
CA THR A 98 -3.60 17.21 2.35
C THR A 98 -3.75 15.72 2.11
N LEU A 99 -2.64 14.99 2.15
CA LEU A 99 -2.61 13.53 2.14
C LEU A 99 -2.11 13.05 3.49
N THR A 100 -2.71 11.99 4.01
CA THR A 100 -2.20 11.32 5.22
C THR A 100 -2.09 9.83 4.94
N LEU A 101 -0.93 9.24 5.22
CA LEU A 101 -0.72 7.80 5.14
C LEU A 101 -0.67 7.24 6.57
N GLU A 102 -1.56 6.32 6.91
CA GLU A 102 -1.50 5.55 8.17
C GLU A 102 -0.93 4.17 7.89
N TYR A 103 -0.03 3.72 8.75
CA TYR A 103 0.66 2.44 8.70
C TYR A 103 0.09 1.59 9.82
N THR A 104 -0.40 0.39 9.52
CA THR A 104 -1.11 -0.45 10.49
C THR A 104 -0.27 -1.62 11.00
N ALA A 105 -0.62 -2.15 12.18
CA ALA A 105 0.04 -3.33 12.76
C ALA A 105 -0.22 -4.62 11.95
N PHE A 106 -1.41 -4.73 11.35
CA PHE A 106 -1.63 -5.56 10.17
C PHE A 106 -0.91 -4.84 9.03
N PRO A 107 0.26 -5.27 8.53
CA PRO A 107 1.25 -4.37 7.94
C PRO A 107 0.86 -3.83 6.55
N GLY A 108 -0.20 -3.04 6.51
CA GLY A 108 -0.78 -2.36 5.37
C GLY A 108 -0.76 -0.85 5.59
N VAL A 109 -1.33 -0.14 4.63
CA VAL A 109 -1.29 1.31 4.52
C VAL A 109 -2.68 1.84 4.19
N LEU A 110 -3.11 2.89 4.88
CA LEU A 110 -4.31 3.64 4.54
C LEU A 110 -3.92 5.01 3.97
N LEU A 111 -4.37 5.30 2.77
CA LEU A 111 -4.29 6.63 2.16
C LEU A 111 -5.54 7.43 2.48
N HIS A 112 -5.40 8.51 3.22
CA HIS A 112 -6.43 9.52 3.41
C HIS A 112 -6.17 10.70 2.49
N ALA A 113 -7.06 10.91 1.52
CA ALA A 113 -6.97 12.01 0.56
C ALA A 113 -8.07 13.05 0.83
N GLY A 114 -8.14 13.52 2.08
CA GLY A 114 -9.19 14.37 2.63
C GLY A 114 -9.59 13.95 4.05
N ARG A 115 -10.68 14.51 4.58
CA ARG A 115 -11.10 14.28 5.99
C ARG A 115 -11.88 12.98 6.24
N ARG A 116 -12.49 12.37 5.21
CA ARG A 116 -13.46 11.27 5.35
C ARG A 116 -13.23 10.07 4.42
N THR A 117 -12.35 10.22 3.44
CA THR A 117 -12.14 9.19 2.43
C THR A 117 -10.77 8.61 2.65
N SER A 118 -10.77 7.33 3.01
CA SER A 118 -9.57 6.50 3.08
C SER A 118 -9.67 5.36 2.08
N GLU A 119 -8.51 4.93 1.60
CA GLU A 119 -8.35 3.71 0.82
C GLU A 119 -7.28 2.85 1.49
N ALA A 120 -7.57 1.58 1.72
CA ALA A 120 -6.72 0.65 2.44
C ALA A 120 -6.00 -0.32 1.49
N PHE A 121 -4.73 -0.61 1.80
CA PHE A 121 -3.88 -1.52 1.07
C PHE A 121 -3.23 -2.49 2.07
N PRO A 122 -3.63 -3.77 2.11
CA PRO A 122 -4.76 -4.36 1.37
C PRO A 122 -6.13 -3.88 1.86
N GLN A 123 -7.16 -4.05 1.01
CA GLN A 123 -8.56 -3.87 1.37
C GLN A 123 -9.07 -5.00 2.29
N CYS A 124 -8.53 -6.20 2.13
CA CYS A 124 -8.87 -7.39 2.90
C CYS A 124 -7.62 -8.21 3.17
N GLY A 125 -7.48 -8.73 4.39
CA GLY A 125 -6.31 -9.51 4.79
C GLY A 125 -6.43 -11.02 4.61
N CYS A 126 -7.60 -11.51 4.17
CA CYS A 126 -7.90 -12.93 4.22
C CYS A 126 -7.10 -13.74 3.21
N ASP A 127 -6.94 -15.04 3.49
CA ASP A 127 -6.21 -15.95 2.62
C ASP A 127 -6.92 -16.18 1.27
N ALA A 128 -8.23 -15.96 1.19
CA ALA A 128 -9.00 -16.08 -0.04
C ALA A 128 -8.73 -14.98 -1.07
N CYS A 129 -8.37 -13.76 -0.62
CA CYS A 129 -8.04 -12.66 -1.54
C CYS A 129 -6.76 -12.95 -2.33
N ASP A 130 -5.88 -13.77 -1.76
CA ASP A 130 -4.65 -14.22 -2.41
C ASP A 130 -3.73 -13.08 -2.87
N ASP A 131 -3.81 -11.92 -2.21
CA ASP A 131 -3.08 -10.73 -2.62
C ASP A 131 -1.56 -10.90 -2.49
N ARG A 132 -0.84 -10.43 -3.52
CA ARG A 132 0.61 -10.20 -3.48
C ARG A 132 0.88 -8.76 -3.07
N TRP A 133 2.01 -8.54 -2.41
CA TRP A 133 2.37 -7.18 -1.98
C TRP A 133 2.73 -6.30 -3.17
N GLU A 134 3.25 -6.87 -4.26
CA GLU A 134 3.63 -6.15 -5.48
C GLU A 134 2.40 -5.52 -6.16
N ASP A 135 1.30 -6.29 -6.29
CA ASP A 135 0.06 -5.80 -6.89
C ASP A 135 -0.59 -4.71 -6.02
N LEU A 136 -0.51 -4.88 -4.70
CA LEU A 136 -0.96 -3.89 -3.74
C LEU A 136 -0.06 -2.64 -3.76
N ALA A 137 1.24 -2.79 -3.97
CA ALA A 137 2.18 -1.68 -4.11
C ALA A 137 1.89 -0.88 -5.39
N ASP A 138 1.61 -1.56 -6.52
CA ASP A 138 1.20 -0.89 -7.76
C ASP A 138 -0.05 -0.04 -7.51
N SER A 139 -1.05 -0.62 -6.84
CA SER A 139 -2.31 0.05 -6.52
C SER A 139 -2.11 1.23 -5.55
N LEU A 140 -1.28 1.07 -4.52
CA LEU A 140 -0.93 2.12 -3.56
C LEU A 140 -0.21 3.29 -4.25
N GLU A 141 0.76 2.98 -5.10
CA GLU A 141 1.53 3.97 -5.86
C GLU A 141 0.62 4.75 -6.81
N GLU A 142 -0.26 4.06 -7.53
CA GLU A 142 -1.28 4.69 -8.36
C GLU A 142 -2.14 5.65 -7.54
N ALA A 143 -2.75 5.16 -6.46
CA ALA A 143 -3.65 5.96 -5.64
C ALA A 143 -2.96 7.20 -5.05
N VAL A 144 -1.74 7.05 -4.51
CA VAL A 144 -0.99 8.16 -3.90
C VAL A 144 -0.55 9.18 -4.94
N LEU A 145 0.00 8.74 -6.08
CA LEU A 145 0.50 9.63 -7.12
C LEU A 145 -0.65 10.37 -7.81
N LEU A 146 -1.75 9.68 -8.15
CA LEU A 146 -2.96 10.34 -8.64
C LEU A 146 -3.51 11.33 -7.62
N ALA A 147 -3.47 10.98 -6.32
CA ALA A 147 -3.96 11.87 -5.29
C ALA A 147 -3.13 13.17 -5.17
N ALA A 148 -1.84 13.08 -5.47
CA ALA A 148 -0.90 14.19 -5.58
C ALA A 148 -0.91 14.91 -6.95
N GLY A 149 -1.72 14.44 -7.92
CA GLY A 149 -1.79 15.01 -9.26
C GLY A 149 -0.62 14.63 -10.18
N GLN A 150 0.08 13.53 -9.89
CA GLN A 150 1.11 12.95 -10.76
C GLN A 150 0.55 11.78 -11.57
N LEU A 151 1.15 11.53 -12.74
CA LEU A 151 0.89 10.30 -13.50
C LEU A 151 1.66 9.15 -12.85
N PRO A 152 1.00 8.03 -12.52
CA PRO A 152 1.69 6.88 -11.93
C PRO A 152 2.62 6.18 -12.93
N PRO A 153 3.65 5.46 -12.46
CA PRO A 153 4.41 4.58 -13.33
C PRO A 153 3.50 3.49 -13.90
N PRO A 154 3.80 2.93 -15.09
CA PRO A 154 3.13 1.72 -15.51
C PRO A 154 3.37 0.62 -14.47
N PRO A 155 2.39 -0.27 -14.21
CA PRO A 155 2.59 -1.39 -13.30
C PRO A 155 3.77 -2.23 -13.79
N GLU A 156 4.57 -2.74 -12.85
CA GLU A 156 5.71 -3.57 -13.21
C GLU A 156 5.19 -4.84 -13.89
N PRO A 157 5.67 -5.19 -15.11
CA PRO A 157 5.22 -6.41 -15.75
C PRO A 157 5.54 -7.60 -14.86
N PHE A 158 4.54 -8.48 -14.68
CA PHE A 158 4.74 -9.78 -14.05
C PHE A 158 5.95 -10.46 -14.70
N GLY A 159 6.82 -11.03 -13.87
CA GLY A 159 8.13 -11.52 -14.25
C GLY A 159 8.18 -12.07 -15.67
N ASP A 160 9.16 -11.59 -16.43
CA ASP A 160 9.83 -12.44 -17.38
C ASP A 160 10.37 -13.65 -16.61
N LEU A 161 9.53 -14.65 -16.41
CA LEU A 161 9.94 -16.05 -16.39
C LEU A 161 10.40 -16.38 -17.83
N VAL A 162 11.44 -15.69 -18.29
CA VAL A 162 12.28 -16.08 -19.40
C VAL A 162 13.43 -16.87 -18.79
N ARG A 163 13.16 -18.13 -18.45
CA ARG A 163 13.80 -19.29 -19.08
C ARG A 163 13.26 -20.62 -18.57
#